data_AF-A0A0Q5JDH8-F1
#
_entry.id   AF-A0A0Q5JDH8-F1
#
_cell.length_a   1.000
_cell.length_b   1.000
_cell.length_c   1.000
_cell.angle_alpha   90.00
_cell.angle_beta   90.00
_cell.angle_gamma   90.00
#
_symmetry.space_group_name_H-M   'P 1'
#
loop_
_entity.id
_entity.type
_entity.pdbx_description
1 polymer ?
#
loop_
_entity_poly.entity_id
_entity_poly.type
_entity_poly.pdbx_seq_one_letter_code
_entity_poly.pdbx_strand_id
1 'polypeptide(L)'
;MDFTAEVLRWTQKDGQDFLEPSRDVVVSPQKFVVLPGRSQTVRVAVRLRGGDLDSAYRLVLTAVPKAPKPGPANAAEQITNTVLTNYAFRIPLFVTNGRTQSNLSFTLNRQSAVTTLGIINSGNGVAILRNIALSSTAGKKVLGNTYVLPQSTKEITVEGGVGGTQKVSVSYEEGGASRSKEIGPASP
;
A
#
# COMPACT_ATOMS: atom_id res chain seq x y z
N MET A 1 -12.57 -16.63 -14.56
CA MET A 1 -11.75 -15.44 -14.83
C MET A 1 -10.30 -15.86 -14.80
N ASP A 2 -9.51 -15.44 -15.77
CA ASP A 2 -8.12 -15.86 -15.92
C ASP A 2 -7.24 -14.83 -15.23
N PHE A 3 -6.20 -15.29 -14.53
CA PHE A 3 -5.28 -14.45 -13.77
C PHE A 3 -3.83 -14.81 -14.05
N THR A 4 -2.97 -13.81 -13.99
CA THR A 4 -1.52 -13.97 -13.82
C THR A 4 -1.11 -13.59 -12.41
N ALA A 5 -0.04 -14.19 -11.90
CA ALA A 5 0.53 -13.89 -10.60
C ALA A 5 2.04 -13.67 -10.70
N GLU A 6 2.49 -12.61 -10.05
CA GLU A 6 3.92 -12.29 -9.89
C GLU A 6 4.19 -11.73 -8.49
N VAL A 7 5.44 -11.78 -8.06
CA VAL A 7 5.89 -11.15 -6.82
C VAL A 7 6.98 -10.14 -7.14
N LEU A 8 6.77 -8.90 -6.73
CA LEU A 8 7.71 -7.80 -6.93
C LEU A 8 8.30 -7.40 -5.58
N ARG A 9 9.62 -7.18 -5.52
CA ARG A 9 10.28 -6.58 -4.37
C ARG A 9 9.78 -5.14 -4.24
N TRP A 10 9.46 -4.76 -3.02
CA TRP A 10 8.95 -3.45 -2.71
C TRP A 10 9.94 -2.71 -1.82
N THR A 11 10.42 -1.57 -2.33
CA THR A 11 11.28 -0.66 -1.61
C THR A 11 10.63 0.72 -1.52
N GLN A 12 11.11 1.52 -0.57
CA GLN A 12 10.71 2.91 -0.43
C GLN A 12 11.96 3.78 -0.50
N LYS A 13 11.91 4.79 -1.37
CA LYS A 13 12.97 5.79 -1.50
C LYS A 13 12.33 7.15 -1.63
N ASP A 14 12.79 8.12 -0.85
CA ASP A 14 12.30 9.50 -0.87
C ASP A 14 10.76 9.60 -0.76
N GLY A 15 10.15 8.77 0.10
CA GLY A 15 8.69 8.70 0.28
C GLY A 15 7.91 7.92 -0.78
N GLN A 16 8.55 7.48 -1.86
CA GLN A 16 7.91 6.82 -3.00
C GLN A 16 8.09 5.31 -2.97
N ASP A 17 7.07 4.59 -3.43
CA ASP A 17 7.09 3.14 -3.53
C ASP A 17 7.68 2.70 -4.87
N PHE A 18 8.68 1.83 -4.83
CA PHE A 18 9.29 1.22 -6.01
C PHE A 18 9.02 -0.29 -6.00
N LEU A 19 8.67 -0.83 -7.17
CA LEU A 19 8.40 -2.24 -7.38
C LEU A 19 9.32 -2.79 -8.46
N GLU A 20 10.08 -3.83 -8.14
CA GLU A 20 11.03 -4.44 -9.07
C GLU A 20 10.92 -5.97 -9.05
N PRO A 21 11.15 -6.66 -10.19
CA PRO A 21 11.19 -8.12 -10.21
C PRO A 21 12.28 -8.67 -9.28
N SER A 22 11.97 -9.73 -8.53
CA SER A 22 12.94 -10.42 -7.68
C SER A 22 12.81 -11.94 -7.82
N ARG A 23 13.91 -12.66 -7.55
CA ARG A 23 13.97 -14.13 -7.48
C ARG A 23 13.89 -14.66 -6.05
N ASP A 24 13.86 -13.77 -5.08
CA ASP A 24 13.83 -14.06 -3.64
C ASP A 24 12.53 -14.71 -3.22
N VAL A 25 11.44 -14.39 -3.92
CA VAL A 25 10.11 -14.92 -3.64
C VAL A 25 9.49 -15.41 -4.93
N VAL A 26 9.03 -16.65 -4.93
CA VAL A 26 8.39 -17.28 -6.09
C VAL A 26 6.92 -17.57 -5.79
N VAL A 27 6.10 -17.48 -6.82
CA VAL A 27 4.66 -17.76 -6.75
C VAL A 27 4.26 -18.88 -7.70
N SER A 28 3.35 -19.75 -7.26
CA SER A 28 2.85 -20.87 -8.06
C SER A 28 1.37 -21.18 -7.77
N PRO A 29 0.51 -21.37 -8.78
CA PRO A 29 0.80 -21.21 -10.21
C PRO A 29 0.89 -19.72 -10.61
N GLN A 30 1.70 -19.41 -11.63
CA GLN A 30 1.82 -18.05 -12.19
C GLN A 30 0.66 -17.68 -13.13
N LYS A 31 -0.07 -18.67 -13.66
CA LYS A 31 -1.26 -18.49 -14.50
C LYS A 31 -2.31 -19.48 -14.05
N PHE A 32 -3.53 -19.01 -13.82
CA PHE A 32 -4.61 -19.85 -13.34
C PHE A 32 -5.98 -19.26 -13.68
N VAL A 33 -7.01 -20.07 -13.51
CA VAL A 33 -8.41 -19.69 -13.72
C VAL A 33 -9.16 -19.84 -12.40
N VAL A 34 -9.94 -18.82 -12.05
CA VAL A 34 -10.91 -18.88 -10.96
C VAL A 34 -12.30 -19.04 -11.57
N LEU A 35 -12.94 -20.19 -11.31
CA LEU A 35 -14.31 -20.46 -11.77
C LEU A 35 -15.35 -19.77 -10.86
N PRO A 36 -16.56 -19.47 -11.36
CA PRO A 36 -17.62 -18.86 -10.55
C PRO A 36 -17.90 -19.66 -9.27
N GLY A 37 -17.94 -18.98 -8.12
CA GLY A 37 -18.16 -19.61 -6.81
C GLY A 37 -17.04 -20.56 -6.35
N ARG A 38 -15.91 -20.62 -7.05
CA ARG A 38 -14.76 -21.46 -6.69
C ARG A 38 -13.59 -20.61 -6.19
N SER A 39 -12.73 -21.24 -5.40
CA SER A 39 -11.49 -20.64 -4.90
C SER A 39 -10.28 -21.28 -5.56
N GLN A 40 -9.20 -20.52 -5.69
CA GLN A 40 -7.90 -21.00 -6.18
C GLN A 40 -6.83 -20.74 -5.13
N THR A 41 -6.04 -21.76 -4.81
CA THR A 41 -4.86 -21.62 -3.95
C THR A 41 -3.67 -21.14 -4.78
N VAL A 42 -3.03 -20.05 -4.33
CA VAL A 42 -1.76 -19.55 -4.83
C VAL A 42 -0.72 -19.74 -3.73
N ARG A 43 0.36 -20.46 -4.03
CA ARG A 43 1.46 -20.73 -3.11
C ARG A 43 2.56 -19.71 -3.32
N VAL A 44 3.11 -19.21 -2.23
CA VAL A 44 4.25 -18.31 -2.22
C VAL A 44 5.38 -18.97 -1.44
N ALA A 45 6.59 -19.01 -2.01
CA ALA A 45 7.76 -19.58 -1.36
C ALA A 45 8.91 -18.56 -1.36
N VAL A 46 9.55 -18.41 -0.20
CA VAL A 46 10.69 -17.53 0.00
C VAL A 46 11.99 -18.34 -0.19
N ARG A 47 12.94 -17.78 -0.93
CA ARG A 47 14.24 -18.36 -1.32
C ARG A 47 15.43 -17.52 -0.82
N LEU A 48 15.21 -16.68 0.18
CA LEU A 48 16.25 -15.88 0.81
C LEU A 48 17.22 -16.76 1.61
N ARG A 49 18.51 -16.41 1.58
CA ARG A 49 19.54 -16.99 2.47
C ARG A 49 19.78 -16.01 3.63
N GLY A 50 20.20 -16.52 4.79
CA GLY A 50 20.20 -15.78 6.07
C GLY A 50 20.85 -14.38 6.00
N GLY A 51 20.13 -13.37 6.52
CA GLY A 51 20.53 -11.95 6.54
C GLY A 51 19.44 -11.02 6.00
N ASP A 52 18.79 -11.40 4.90
CA ASP A 52 17.79 -10.57 4.18
C ASP A 52 16.35 -10.75 4.68
N LEU A 53 16.20 -11.25 5.92
CA LEU A 53 14.92 -11.77 6.40
C LEU A 53 13.87 -10.70 6.66
N ASP A 54 14.18 -9.41 6.57
CA ASP A 54 13.25 -8.31 6.80
C ASP A 54 13.05 -7.51 5.51
N SER A 55 12.29 -8.11 4.58
CA SER A 55 12.09 -7.61 3.22
C SER A 55 10.60 -7.53 2.87
N ALA A 56 10.23 -6.50 2.11
CA ALA A 56 8.86 -6.27 1.66
C ALA A 56 8.69 -6.61 0.18
N TYR A 57 7.54 -7.17 -0.15
CA TYR A 57 7.16 -7.57 -1.50
C TYR A 57 5.67 -7.26 -1.74
N ARG A 58 5.26 -7.30 -3.00
CA ARG A 58 3.86 -7.26 -3.43
C ARG A 58 3.55 -8.48 -4.28
N LEU A 59 2.59 -9.30 -3.84
CA LEU A 59 1.94 -10.27 -4.71
C LEU A 59 0.95 -9.53 -5.59
N VAL A 60 1.20 -9.53 -6.89
CA VAL A 60 0.33 -8.90 -7.89
C VAL A 60 -0.45 -9.98 -8.61
N LEU A 61 -1.78 -9.92 -8.50
CA LEU A 61 -2.69 -10.80 -9.24
C LEU A 61 -3.42 -9.96 -10.28
N THR A 62 -3.11 -10.18 -11.56
CA THR A 62 -3.65 -9.40 -12.67
C THR A 62 -4.67 -10.22 -13.44
N ALA A 63 -5.87 -9.69 -13.57
CA ALA A 63 -6.91 -10.24 -14.42
C ALA A 63 -6.49 -10.19 -15.89
N VAL A 64 -6.76 -11.26 -16.62
CA VAL A 64 -6.63 -11.26 -18.08
C VAL A 64 -8.01 -11.00 -18.68
N PRO A 65 -8.26 -9.80 -19.25
CA PRO A 65 -9.54 -9.52 -19.88
C PRO A 65 -9.75 -10.44 -21.09
N LYS A 66 -10.95 -11.00 -21.22
CA LYS A 66 -11.35 -11.74 -22.42
C LYS A 66 -11.96 -10.75 -23.40
N ALA A 67 -11.52 -10.81 -24.66
CA ALA A 67 -12.16 -10.04 -25.71
C ALA A 67 -13.66 -10.41 -25.78
N PRO A 68 -14.56 -9.43 -26.00
CA PRO A 68 -15.97 -9.72 -26.26
C PRO A 68 -16.06 -10.65 -27.46
N LYS A 69 -16.93 -11.66 -27.40
CA LYS A 69 -17.22 -12.46 -28.59
C LYS A 69 -17.91 -11.56 -29.62
N PRO A 70 -17.48 -11.57 -30.90
CA PRO A 70 -18.19 -10.83 -31.92
C PRO A 70 -19.66 -11.28 -31.97
N GLY A 71 -20.57 -10.31 -32.09
CA GLY A 71 -21.99 -10.57 -32.26
C GLY A 71 -22.30 -11.29 -33.58
N PRO A 72 -23.52 -11.82 -33.76
CA PRO A 72 -23.91 -12.49 -35.01
C PRO A 72 -23.75 -11.54 -36.21
N ALA A 73 -23.23 -12.08 -37.31
CA ALA A 73 -22.76 -11.36 -38.51
C ALA A 73 -23.84 -10.53 -39.27
N ASN A 74 -25.10 -10.54 -38.82
CA ASN A 74 -26.24 -9.90 -39.48
C ASN A 74 -26.82 -8.71 -38.70
N ALA A 75 -26.18 -8.27 -37.62
CA ALA A 75 -26.57 -7.03 -36.95
C ALA A 75 -25.94 -5.84 -37.71
N ALA A 76 -26.79 -5.04 -38.36
CA ALA A 76 -26.41 -3.76 -38.98
C ALA A 76 -25.48 -2.97 -38.06
N GLU A 77 -24.45 -2.34 -38.65
CA GLU A 77 -23.35 -1.60 -38.03
C GLU A 77 -23.75 -0.74 -36.82
N GLN A 78 -23.88 -1.37 -35.65
CA GLN A 78 -23.97 -0.68 -34.38
C GLN A 78 -22.55 -0.45 -33.89
N ILE A 79 -22.11 0.82 -33.91
CA ILE A 79 -20.88 1.25 -33.25
C ILE A 79 -21.02 0.92 -31.76
N THR A 80 -20.45 -0.21 -31.36
CA THR A 80 -20.53 -0.69 -29.98
C THR A 80 -19.24 -0.32 -29.26
N ASN A 81 -19.28 0.77 -28.50
CA ASN A 81 -18.17 1.14 -27.62
C ASN A 81 -18.14 0.17 -26.43
N THR A 82 -17.15 -0.73 -26.40
CA THR A 82 -16.96 -1.66 -25.28
C THR A 82 -15.86 -1.14 -24.37
N VAL A 83 -16.18 -0.94 -23.09
CA VAL A 83 -15.18 -0.68 -22.04
C VAL A 83 -14.73 -2.02 -21.45
N LEU A 84 -13.43 -2.30 -21.53
CA LEU A 84 -12.83 -3.48 -20.88
C LEU A 84 -12.19 -3.05 -19.55
N THR A 85 -12.70 -3.59 -18.45
CA THR A 85 -12.12 -3.37 -17.11
C THR A 85 -11.01 -4.39 -16.85
N ASN A 86 -9.82 -3.89 -16.50
CA ASN A 86 -8.72 -4.71 -16.01
C ASN A 86 -8.58 -4.56 -14.50
N TYR A 87 -8.49 -5.68 -13.77
CA TYR A 87 -8.34 -5.70 -12.32
C TYR A 87 -6.95 -6.20 -11.94
N ALA A 88 -6.26 -5.48 -11.05
CA ALA A 88 -5.01 -5.92 -10.47
C ALA A 88 -5.05 -5.80 -8.95
N PHE A 89 -4.90 -6.92 -8.25
CA PHE A 89 -4.80 -6.96 -6.79
C PHE A 89 -3.33 -6.90 -6.38
N ARG A 90 -2.96 -5.97 -5.49
CA ARG A 90 -1.58 -5.78 -5.00
C ARG A 90 -1.49 -6.04 -3.51
N ILE A 91 -1.29 -7.30 -3.16
CA ILE A 91 -1.32 -7.77 -1.77
C ILE A 91 0.08 -7.58 -1.15
N PRO A 92 0.22 -6.88 -0.02
CA PRO A 92 1.50 -6.77 0.68
C PRO A 92 1.94 -8.12 1.22
N LEU A 93 3.22 -8.44 1.05
CA LEU A 93 3.86 -9.62 1.58
C LEU A 93 5.12 -9.19 2.31
N PHE A 94 5.23 -9.59 3.57
CA PHE A 94 6.39 -9.27 4.40
C PHE A 94 7.07 -10.56 4.81
N VAL A 95 8.36 -10.66 4.48
CA VAL A 95 9.23 -11.67 5.07
C VAL A 95 9.84 -11.01 6.30
N THR A 96 9.74 -11.69 7.45
CA THR A 96 10.39 -11.24 8.69
C THR A 96 11.02 -12.41 9.43
N ASN A 97 12.09 -12.15 10.19
CA ASN A 97 12.68 -13.09 11.16
C ASN A 97 11.94 -13.13 12.52
N GLY A 98 10.88 -12.34 12.70
CA GLY A 98 10.11 -12.25 13.94
C GLY A 98 10.73 -11.40 15.05
N ARG A 99 11.89 -10.76 14.80
CA ARG A 99 12.59 -9.84 15.71
C ARG A 99 12.59 -8.40 15.17
N THR A 100 11.52 -8.03 14.49
CA THR A 100 11.36 -6.71 13.89
C THR A 100 10.41 -5.83 14.69
N GLN A 101 10.72 -4.55 14.74
CA GLN A 101 9.89 -3.54 15.38
C GLN A 101 10.00 -2.22 14.61
N SER A 102 8.85 -1.60 14.34
CA SER A 102 8.77 -0.24 13.80
C SER A 102 9.13 0.80 14.87
N ASN A 103 9.72 1.91 14.46
CA ASN A 103 9.97 3.05 15.35
C ASN A 103 9.60 4.35 14.63
N LEU A 104 8.48 4.95 15.03
CA LEU A 104 7.85 6.02 14.28
C LEU A 104 8.05 7.40 14.91
N SER A 105 8.49 8.34 14.08
CA SER A 105 8.36 9.77 14.34
C SER A 105 7.48 10.41 13.28
N PHE A 106 6.80 11.50 13.69
CA PHE A 106 5.85 12.22 12.89
C PHE A 106 6.22 13.70 12.91
N THR A 107 6.14 14.35 11.77
CA THR A 107 6.35 15.79 11.62
C THR A 107 5.20 16.37 10.80
N LEU A 108 4.77 17.57 11.14
CA LEU A 108 3.82 18.32 10.34
C LEU A 108 4.58 19.47 9.71
N ASN A 109 4.63 19.50 8.38
CA ASN A 109 5.26 20.57 7.64
C ASN A 109 4.17 21.36 6.91
N ARG A 110 4.27 22.68 6.95
CA ARG A 110 3.35 23.54 6.22
C ARG A 110 4.13 24.41 5.26
N GLN A 111 3.94 24.17 3.97
CA GLN A 111 4.51 25.01 2.93
C GLN A 111 3.37 25.69 2.18
N SER A 112 3.25 27.01 2.37
CA SER A 112 2.15 27.82 1.81
C SER A 112 0.77 27.27 2.19
N ALA A 113 -0.06 26.89 1.21
CA ALA A 113 -1.40 26.34 1.41
C ALA A 113 -1.40 24.81 1.64
N VAL A 114 -0.25 24.14 1.50
CA VAL A 114 -0.14 22.68 1.60
C VAL A 114 0.41 22.31 2.97
N THR A 115 -0.30 21.42 3.67
CA THR A 115 0.18 20.80 4.91
C THR A 115 0.49 19.33 4.61
N THR A 116 1.66 18.85 5.00
CA THR A 116 2.08 17.46 4.85
C THR A 116 2.40 16.84 6.21
N LEU A 117 1.89 15.63 6.43
CA LEU A 117 2.31 14.77 7.52
C LEU A 117 3.49 13.93 7.05
N GLY A 118 4.69 14.24 7.56
CA GLY A 118 5.86 13.40 7.42
C GLY A 118 5.83 12.27 8.45
N ILE A 119 6.16 11.07 7.99
CA ILE A 119 6.28 9.85 8.81
C ILE A 119 7.64 9.24 8.54
N ILE A 120 8.44 9.02 9.58
CA ILE A 120 9.74 8.36 9.49
C ILE A 120 9.67 7.07 10.29
N ASN A 121 10.09 5.96 9.68
CA ASN A 121 10.29 4.69 10.36
C ASN A 121 11.79 4.40 10.49
N SER A 122 12.34 4.68 11.68
CA SER A 122 13.74 4.37 12.01
C SER A 122 13.91 2.97 12.62
N GLY A 123 12.85 2.16 12.61
CA GLY A 123 12.88 0.77 13.07
C GLY A 123 13.36 -0.20 11.98
N ASN A 124 13.55 -1.46 12.37
CA ASN A 124 13.88 -2.57 11.46
C ASN A 124 12.62 -3.33 10.98
N GLY A 125 11.43 -3.01 11.51
CA GLY A 125 10.16 -3.61 11.10
C GLY A 125 9.30 -2.69 10.26
N VAL A 126 8.47 -3.29 9.39
CA VAL A 126 7.48 -2.55 8.60
C VAL A 126 6.41 -1.98 9.54
N ALA A 127 6.10 -0.69 9.39
CA ALA A 127 4.96 -0.07 10.03
C ALA A 127 3.73 -0.18 9.13
N ILE A 128 2.67 -0.84 9.63
CA ILE A 128 1.36 -0.92 8.95
C ILE A 128 0.40 0.00 9.71
N LEU A 129 0.16 1.18 9.17
CA LEU A 129 -0.63 2.22 9.82
C LEU A 129 -2.03 2.22 9.24
N ARG A 130 -3.03 2.00 10.10
CA ARG A 130 -4.45 2.06 9.74
C ARG A 130 -5.13 3.24 10.42
N ASN A 131 -6.19 3.73 9.79
CA ASN A 131 -7.06 4.77 10.33
C ASN A 131 -6.28 6.00 10.85
N ILE A 132 -5.23 6.39 10.12
CA ILE A 132 -4.41 7.54 10.49
C ILE A 132 -5.31 8.77 10.52
N ALA A 133 -5.24 9.52 11.60
CA ALA A 133 -5.98 10.76 11.73
C ALA A 133 -5.20 11.81 12.51
N LEU A 134 -5.30 13.05 12.05
CA LEU A 134 -4.85 14.23 12.78
C LEU A 134 -6.00 14.80 13.58
N SER A 135 -5.75 15.16 14.84
CA SER A 135 -6.73 15.80 15.71
C SER A 135 -6.16 17.08 16.32
N SER A 136 -6.98 18.12 16.36
CA SER A 136 -6.71 19.40 17.02
C SER A 136 -8.02 19.94 17.62
N THR A 137 -7.96 21.09 18.30
CA THR A 137 -9.17 21.81 18.76
C THR A 137 -10.09 22.21 17.60
N ALA A 138 -9.56 22.37 16.39
CA ALA A 138 -10.34 22.69 15.20
C ALA A 138 -11.08 21.48 14.61
N GLY A 139 -10.75 20.26 15.05
CA GLY A 139 -11.40 19.02 14.61
C GLY A 139 -10.44 17.90 14.27
N LYS A 140 -11.00 16.84 13.68
CA LYS A 140 -10.30 15.60 13.30
C LYS A 140 -10.34 15.42 11.78
N LYS A 141 -9.20 15.08 11.18
CA LYS A 141 -9.08 14.70 9.76
C LYS A 141 -8.51 13.29 9.64
N VAL A 142 -9.23 12.43 8.93
CA VAL A 142 -8.77 11.09 8.57
C VAL A 142 -7.91 11.17 7.30
N LEU A 143 -6.74 10.53 7.33
CA LEU A 143 -5.75 10.47 6.26
C LEU A 143 -5.68 9.09 5.59
N GLY A 144 -6.34 8.07 6.17
CA GLY A 144 -6.43 6.73 5.61
C GLY A 144 -5.36 5.78 6.14
N ASN A 145 -4.89 4.88 5.28
CA ASN A 145 -3.98 3.80 5.64
C ASN A 145 -2.67 3.97 4.85
N THR A 146 -1.54 3.64 5.47
CA THR A 146 -0.27 3.62 4.76
C THR A 146 0.67 2.56 5.31
N TYR A 147 1.76 2.35 4.58
CA TYR A 147 2.87 1.52 5.01
C TYR A 147 4.14 2.35 4.99
N VAL A 148 4.95 2.20 6.02
CA VAL A 148 6.28 2.80 6.08
C VAL A 148 7.28 1.67 6.31
N LEU A 149 8.05 1.35 5.28
CA LEU A 149 9.06 0.29 5.32
C LEU A 149 10.19 0.66 6.31
N PRO A 150 11.01 -0.32 6.75
CA PRO A 150 12.15 -0.05 7.62
C PRO A 150 13.07 1.02 7.03
N GLN A 151 13.64 1.86 7.89
CA GLN A 151 14.59 2.91 7.50
C GLN A 151 14.07 3.84 6.37
N SER A 152 12.75 4.00 6.28
CA SER A 152 12.09 4.71 5.18
C SER A 152 11.19 5.82 5.70
N THR A 153 10.75 6.69 4.79
CA THR A 153 9.85 7.80 5.07
C THR A 153 8.60 7.72 4.22
N LYS A 154 7.55 8.44 4.62
CA LYS A 154 6.33 8.66 3.85
C LYS A 154 5.82 10.06 4.12
N GLU A 155 5.27 10.69 3.10
CA GLU A 155 4.54 11.95 3.24
C GLU A 155 3.08 11.76 2.84
N ILE A 156 2.18 12.37 3.60
CA ILE A 156 0.75 12.38 3.30
C ILE A 156 0.28 13.83 3.26
N THR A 157 -0.28 14.24 2.12
CA THR A 157 -0.92 15.55 1.99
C THR A 157 -2.18 15.60 2.83
N VAL A 158 -2.31 16.64 3.64
CA VAL A 158 -3.46 16.90 4.50
C VAL A 158 -4.36 17.91 3.80
N GLU A 159 -5.44 17.42 3.19
CA GLU A 159 -6.44 18.29 2.56
C GLU A 159 -7.38 18.91 3.61
N GLY A 160 -7.49 20.23 3.60
CA GLY A 160 -8.25 20.98 4.60
C GLY A 160 -7.44 21.12 5.90
N GLY A 161 -7.26 22.37 6.33
CA GLY A 161 -6.29 22.72 7.38
C GLY A 161 -6.54 22.01 8.69
N VAL A 162 -5.65 21.08 9.05
CA VAL A 162 -5.47 20.61 10.43
C VAL A 162 -4.11 21.08 10.88
N GLY A 163 -4.04 22.33 11.29
CA GLY A 163 -2.81 22.91 11.82
C GLY A 163 -2.91 24.42 11.91
N GLY A 164 -2.43 24.95 13.00
CA GLY A 164 -2.10 26.35 13.23
C GLY A 164 -0.93 26.34 14.20
N THR A 165 -0.79 27.36 15.05
CA THR A 165 0.10 27.33 16.22
C THR A 165 -0.32 26.33 17.31
N GLN A 166 -1.37 25.54 17.04
CA GLN A 166 -1.98 24.65 18.01
C GLN A 166 -1.31 23.27 18.02
N LYS A 167 -1.30 22.64 19.19
CA LYS A 167 -0.89 21.25 19.37
C LYS A 167 -1.76 20.34 18.50
N VAL A 168 -1.12 19.49 17.71
CA VAL A 168 -1.77 18.48 16.88
C VAL A 168 -1.40 17.10 17.43
N SER A 169 -2.34 16.16 17.40
CA SER A 169 -2.06 14.76 17.72
C SER A 169 -2.27 13.89 16.50
N VAL A 170 -1.36 12.94 16.26
CA VAL A 170 -1.51 11.87 15.27
C VAL A 170 -2.02 10.64 16.00
N SER A 171 -3.16 10.11 15.55
CA SER A 171 -3.70 8.83 16.00
C SER A 171 -3.67 7.81 14.85
N TYR A 172 -3.42 6.54 15.17
CA TYR A 172 -3.38 5.44 14.20
C TYR A 172 -3.52 4.09 14.89
N GLU A 173 -3.83 3.06 14.12
CA GLU A 173 -3.81 1.67 14.56
C GLU A 173 -2.59 0.95 13.97
N GLU A 174 -1.89 0.19 14.81
CA GLU A 174 -0.73 -0.62 14.42
C GLU A 174 -0.73 -1.94 15.22
N GLY A 175 -0.58 -3.07 14.54
CA GLY A 175 -0.60 -4.39 15.18
C GLY A 175 -1.89 -4.71 15.95
N GLY A 176 -3.00 -4.06 15.62
CA GLY A 176 -4.29 -4.19 16.32
C GLY A 176 -4.45 -3.28 17.54
N ALA A 177 -3.43 -2.50 17.92
CA ALA A 177 -3.50 -1.54 19.00
C ALA A 177 -3.70 -0.11 18.46
N SER A 178 -4.55 0.66 19.13
CA SER A 178 -4.65 2.10 18.91
C SER A 178 -3.47 2.83 19.56
N ARG A 179 -2.86 3.76 18.83
CA ARG A 179 -1.73 4.59 19.26
C ARG A 179 -2.04 6.06 19.00
N SER A 180 -1.46 6.93 19.82
CA SER A 180 -1.54 8.38 19.64
C SER A 180 -0.21 9.03 20.03
N LYS A 181 0.19 10.06 19.31
CA LYS A 181 1.39 10.84 19.59
C LYS A 181 1.10 12.32 19.38
N GLU A 182 1.43 13.14 20.37
CA GLU A 182 1.40 14.59 20.22
C GLU A 182 2.58 15.00 19.33
N ILE A 183 2.31 15.87 18.37
CA ILE A 183 3.31 16.48 17.50
C ILE A 183 3.28 18.00 17.73
N GLY A 184 4.46 18.60 17.70
CA GLY A 184 4.61 20.05 17.82
C GLY A 184 3.84 20.81 16.72
N PRO A 185 3.72 22.15 16.83
CA PRO A 185 3.10 22.94 15.78
C PRO A 185 3.82 22.72 14.45
N ALA A 186 3.11 22.90 13.34
CA ALA A 186 3.71 22.73 12.02
C ALA A 186 4.92 23.67 11.87
N SER A 187 6.06 23.14 11.44
CA SER A 187 7.20 23.98 11.06
C SER A 187 6.83 24.80 9.81
N PRO A 188 7.23 26.09 9.75
CA PRO A 188 6.98 26.96 8.59
C PRO A 188 7.76 26.55 7.34
#